data_AF-A0A520GSU8-F1
#
_entry.id   AF-A0A520GSU8-F1
#
_cell.length_a   1.000
_cell.length_b   1.000
_cell.length_c   1.000
_cell.angle_alpha   90.00
_cell.angle_beta   90.00
_cell.angle_gamma   90.00
#
_symmetry.space_group_name_H-M   'P 1'
#
loop_
_entity.id
_entity.type
_entity.pdbx_description
1 polymer ?
#
loop_
_entity_poly.entity_id
_entity_poly.type
_entity_poly.pdbx_seq_one_letter_code
_entity_poly.pdbx_strand_id
1 'polypeptide(L)'
;TLKSSEFNKGIINSPQQLLQGKVSGVNVTSATGEPGGALSITVRGPGGVRSGSTPLFVVDGLPLDNASTGGGDPLNFINPDDIESFDVLKDASATAIYGSRGANGVIIITTKKGKAGSSLLTLNTGIGFSRLANKIDVFNADEFRAQVPRIGGALDDKGGSTDWQDLATRTALTQNYNITLSGGTDKLVYFASFGTQRQEGIIKKNSLDRYTGRFNATQKLLDGRLIIEANLSVAQTKNVRPPITSVIGDALGNNPTYPAYDATGKPAVYQNVLNNPLVYFDLDKDKGTINRFIGNLSPSFKITKDLVYKLNFGVDNSNGVRDVQSLASATPPRDGRLD
;
A
#
# COMPACT_ATOMS: atom_id res chain seq x y z
N THR A 1 10.54 -18.83 -10.51
CA THR A 1 11.24 -17.56 -10.35
C THR A 1 10.67 -16.54 -11.31
N LEU A 2 10.39 -15.34 -10.84
CA LEU A 2 10.04 -14.17 -11.65
C LEU A 2 11.15 -13.14 -11.47
N LYS A 3 11.81 -12.74 -12.56
CA LYS A 3 12.92 -11.76 -12.50
C LYS A 3 12.40 -10.35 -12.79
N SER A 4 13.17 -9.35 -12.35
CA SER A 4 12.84 -7.93 -12.56
C SER A 4 12.52 -7.52 -14.00
N SER A 5 13.09 -8.21 -15.00
CA SER A 5 12.78 -7.97 -16.43
C SER A 5 11.35 -8.35 -16.82
N GLU A 6 10.68 -9.21 -16.06
CA GLU A 6 9.35 -9.77 -16.34
C GLU A 6 8.24 -9.11 -15.51
N PHE A 7 8.61 -8.22 -14.59
CA PHE A 7 7.69 -7.51 -13.71
C PHE A 7 6.69 -6.66 -14.50
N ASN A 8 5.53 -6.41 -13.89
CA ASN A 8 4.62 -5.40 -14.39
C ASN A 8 5.32 -4.04 -14.48
N LYS A 9 5.17 -3.38 -15.63
CA LYS A 9 5.73 -2.05 -15.90
C LYS A 9 4.65 -0.99 -15.64
N GLY A 10 5.08 0.21 -15.27
CA GLY A 10 4.20 1.34 -15.00
C GLY A 10 4.32 1.82 -13.56
N ILE A 11 3.28 2.47 -13.06
CA ILE A 11 3.24 3.00 -11.70
C ILE A 11 2.89 1.86 -10.75
N ILE A 12 3.92 1.25 -10.19
CA ILE A 12 3.80 0.17 -9.21
C ILE A 12 3.84 0.81 -7.82
N ASN A 13 2.71 0.76 -7.13
CA ASN A 13 2.57 1.40 -5.83
C ASN A 13 2.95 0.47 -4.68
N SER A 14 2.89 -0.84 -4.89
CA SER A 14 3.22 -1.86 -3.90
C SER A 14 3.96 -3.05 -4.53
N PRO A 15 4.86 -3.71 -3.78
CA PRO A 15 5.62 -4.86 -4.28
C PRO A 15 4.77 -5.96 -4.92
N GLN A 16 3.59 -6.21 -4.38
CA GLN A 16 2.71 -7.29 -4.84
C GLN A 16 2.18 -7.05 -6.26
N GLN A 17 2.05 -5.80 -6.69
CA GLN A 17 1.63 -5.50 -8.06
C GLN A 17 2.65 -5.97 -9.10
N LEU A 18 3.94 -6.11 -8.74
CA LEU A 18 4.97 -6.62 -9.65
C LEU A 18 4.70 -8.06 -10.09
N LEU A 19 4.10 -8.88 -9.22
CA LEU A 19 3.82 -10.30 -9.48
C LEU A 19 2.38 -10.56 -9.96
N GLN A 20 1.50 -9.55 -9.95
CA GLN A 20 0.09 -9.69 -10.31
C GLN A 20 -0.06 -10.19 -11.75
N GLY A 21 -0.72 -11.35 -11.92
CA GLY A 21 -0.94 -11.97 -13.23
C GLY A 21 0.31 -12.55 -13.91
N LYS A 22 1.47 -12.56 -13.23
CA LYS A 22 2.73 -13.05 -13.80
C LYS A 22 3.06 -14.49 -13.43
N VAL A 23 2.48 -15.01 -12.36
CA VAL A 23 2.77 -16.35 -11.85
C VAL A 23 1.47 -17.17 -11.79
N SER A 24 1.42 -18.28 -12.55
CA SER A 24 0.26 -19.18 -12.54
C SER A 24 -0.02 -19.72 -11.13
N GLY A 25 -1.30 -19.75 -10.74
CA GLY A 25 -1.72 -20.18 -9.41
C GLY A 25 -1.38 -19.21 -8.28
N VAL A 26 -0.94 -17.98 -8.58
CA VAL A 26 -0.85 -16.89 -7.61
C VAL A 26 -1.91 -15.86 -7.95
N ASN A 27 -2.84 -15.65 -7.03
CA ASN A 27 -3.87 -14.65 -7.18
C ASN A 27 -3.53 -13.45 -6.29
N VAL A 28 -3.50 -12.26 -6.88
CA VAL A 28 -3.23 -10.98 -6.19
C VAL A 28 -4.44 -10.09 -6.42
N THR A 29 -5.19 -9.82 -5.36
CA THR A 29 -6.42 -9.02 -5.42
C THR A 29 -6.33 -7.84 -4.47
N SER A 30 -6.72 -6.67 -4.95
CA SER A 30 -6.89 -5.50 -4.10
C SER A 30 -8.27 -5.51 -3.47
N ALA A 31 -8.36 -5.31 -2.16
CA ALA A 31 -9.65 -5.15 -1.49
C ALA A 31 -10.25 -3.76 -1.74
N THR A 32 -9.41 -2.74 -1.96
CA THR A 32 -9.83 -1.36 -2.17
C THR A 32 -8.95 -0.65 -3.21
N GLY A 33 -9.38 0.51 -3.70
CA GLY A 33 -8.54 1.42 -4.50
C GLY A 33 -7.70 2.39 -3.66
N GLU A 34 -7.64 2.18 -2.34
CA GLU A 34 -6.98 3.10 -1.42
C GLU A 34 -5.45 2.99 -1.51
N PRO A 35 -4.71 4.11 -1.60
CA PRO A 35 -3.25 4.11 -1.48
C PRO A 35 -2.78 3.38 -0.22
N GLY A 36 -1.86 2.44 -0.41
CA GLY A 36 -1.28 1.65 0.70
C GLY A 36 -2.24 0.65 1.34
N GLY A 37 -3.43 0.45 0.76
CA GLY A 37 -4.33 -0.64 1.12
C GLY A 37 -3.66 -2.00 0.95
N ALA A 38 -3.93 -2.92 1.87
CA ALA A 38 -3.34 -4.25 1.83
C ALA A 38 -3.82 -5.04 0.61
N LEU A 39 -2.88 -5.64 -0.12
CA LEU A 39 -3.19 -6.55 -1.21
C LEU A 39 -3.26 -7.98 -0.69
N SER A 40 -4.37 -8.66 -0.96
CA SER A 40 -4.52 -10.08 -0.63
C SER A 40 -3.77 -10.91 -1.67
N ILE A 41 -2.88 -11.78 -1.19
CA ILE A 41 -2.22 -12.79 -2.02
C ILE A 41 -2.65 -14.17 -1.56
N THR A 42 -3.04 -15.02 -2.51
CA THR A 42 -3.25 -16.45 -2.27
C THR A 42 -2.46 -17.27 -3.28
N VAL A 43 -1.93 -18.41 -2.82
CA VAL A 43 -1.17 -19.35 -3.66
C VAL A 43 -1.96 -20.65 -3.73
N ARG A 44 -2.38 -21.04 -4.95
CA ARG A 44 -3.24 -22.19 -5.24
C ARG A 44 -4.61 -22.16 -4.54
N GLY A 45 -5.14 -20.96 -4.32
CA GLY A 45 -6.44 -20.75 -3.69
C GLY A 45 -6.38 -20.78 -2.15
N PRO A 46 -7.54 -20.72 -1.48
CA PRO A 46 -7.59 -20.69 -0.03
C PRO A 46 -7.25 -22.05 0.59
N GLY A 47 -6.17 -22.10 1.37
CA GLY A 47 -5.64 -23.33 2.00
C GLY A 47 -6.34 -23.79 3.28
N GLY A 48 -7.35 -23.08 3.79
CA GLY A 48 -8.06 -23.46 5.01
C GLY A 48 -9.33 -22.66 5.26
N VAL A 49 -10.27 -23.27 5.98
CA VAL A 49 -11.60 -22.69 6.28
C VAL A 49 -11.54 -21.62 7.38
N ARG A 50 -10.55 -21.69 8.29
CA ARG A 50 -10.42 -20.78 9.45
C ARG A 50 -9.05 -20.13 9.64
N SER A 51 -7.98 -20.65 9.04
CA SER A 51 -6.58 -20.28 9.38
C SER A 51 -5.97 -19.16 8.53
N GLY A 52 -6.77 -18.51 7.68
CA GLY A 52 -6.25 -17.56 6.68
C GLY A 52 -5.47 -18.25 5.56
N SER A 53 -5.40 -17.60 4.40
CA SER A 53 -4.81 -18.12 3.17
C SER A 53 -3.58 -17.33 2.69
N THR A 54 -3.12 -16.37 3.49
CA THR A 54 -1.96 -15.54 3.15
C THR A 54 -0.68 -16.37 3.19
N PRO A 55 0.19 -16.32 2.16
CA PRO A 55 1.47 -17.01 2.17
C PRO A 55 2.45 -16.36 3.17
N LEU A 56 3.50 -17.11 3.50
CA LEU A 56 4.65 -16.55 4.22
C LEU A 56 5.51 -15.72 3.26
N PHE A 57 5.81 -14.48 3.62
CA PHE A 57 6.80 -13.67 2.92
C PHE A 57 8.17 -13.85 3.55
N VAL A 58 9.20 -14.05 2.72
CA VAL A 58 10.59 -14.16 3.14
C VAL A 58 11.40 -13.13 2.38
N VAL A 59 12.02 -12.18 3.07
CA VAL A 59 12.81 -11.12 2.43
C VAL A 59 14.27 -11.34 2.77
N ASP A 60 15.09 -11.59 1.75
CA ASP A 60 16.52 -11.87 1.88
C ASP A 60 16.85 -12.92 2.96
N GLY A 61 16.01 -13.96 3.03
CA GLY A 61 16.12 -15.08 3.96
C GLY A 61 15.47 -14.86 5.33
N LEU A 62 14.92 -13.68 5.62
CA LEU A 62 14.19 -13.42 6.85
C LEU A 62 12.67 -13.62 6.64
N PRO A 63 12.02 -14.61 7.29
CA PRO A 63 10.58 -14.73 7.27
C PRO A 63 9.95 -13.55 8.02
N LEU A 64 9.09 -12.81 7.33
CA LEU A 64 8.40 -11.67 7.91
C LEU A 64 7.22 -12.12 8.76
N ASP A 65 6.90 -11.32 9.77
CA ASP A 65 5.58 -11.38 10.38
C ASP A 65 4.56 -10.67 9.47
N ASN A 66 3.41 -11.31 9.27
CA ASN A 66 2.25 -10.74 8.56
C ASN A 66 1.37 -9.91 9.50
N ALA A 67 1.73 -9.78 10.78
CA ALA A 67 1.04 -8.91 11.72
C ALA A 67 0.99 -7.46 11.20
N SER A 68 -0.23 -6.92 11.08
CA SER A 68 -0.43 -5.55 10.59
C SER A 68 -0.28 -4.54 11.73
N THR A 69 0.93 -4.04 11.95
CA THR A 69 1.12 -2.87 12.82
C THR A 69 0.49 -1.65 12.16
N GLY A 70 -0.59 -1.12 12.74
CA GLY A 70 -1.27 0.09 12.24
C GLY A 70 -2.14 -0.10 10.99
N GLY A 71 -2.54 -1.33 10.64
CA GLY A 71 -3.53 -1.59 9.58
C GLY A 71 -3.08 -1.24 8.15
N GLY A 72 -1.77 -1.31 7.90
CA GLY A 72 -1.17 -1.19 6.58
C GLY A 72 -0.74 -2.54 6.00
N ASP A 73 -0.42 -2.55 4.71
CA ASP A 73 0.15 -3.72 4.03
C ASP A 73 1.53 -4.11 4.62
N PRO A 74 1.76 -5.39 4.98
CA PRO A 74 3.01 -5.85 5.55
C PRO A 74 4.21 -5.73 4.60
N LEU A 75 4.01 -5.53 3.29
CA LEU A 75 5.09 -5.34 2.31
C LEU A 75 5.29 -3.89 1.90
N ASN A 76 4.50 -2.94 2.41
CA ASN A 76 4.68 -1.52 2.08
C ASN A 76 6.05 -0.98 2.50
N PHE A 77 6.80 -1.64 3.38
CA PHE A 77 8.16 -1.21 3.75
C PHE A 77 9.20 -1.44 2.64
N ILE A 78 8.92 -2.27 1.64
CA ILE A 78 9.87 -2.57 0.55
C ILE A 78 9.58 -1.64 -0.62
N ASN A 79 10.62 -0.96 -1.11
CA ASN A 79 10.55 -0.26 -2.38
C ASN A 79 10.53 -1.27 -3.55
N PRO A 80 9.49 -1.25 -4.41
CA PRO A 80 9.42 -2.11 -5.59
C PRO A 80 10.67 -2.03 -6.48
N ASP A 81 11.29 -0.86 -6.60
CA ASP A 81 12.48 -0.65 -7.43
C ASP A 81 13.73 -1.37 -6.89
N ASP A 82 13.73 -1.77 -5.63
CA ASP A 82 14.86 -2.46 -5.01
C ASP A 82 14.74 -3.99 -5.11
N ILE A 83 13.64 -4.50 -5.67
CA ILE A 83 13.39 -5.93 -5.82
C ILE A 83 14.09 -6.46 -7.07
N GLU A 84 14.85 -7.55 -6.90
CA GLU A 84 15.53 -8.25 -7.98
C GLU A 84 14.68 -9.40 -8.55
N SER A 85 14.08 -10.19 -7.65
CA SER A 85 13.26 -11.34 -8.04
C SER A 85 12.21 -11.72 -6.98
N PHE A 86 11.18 -12.42 -7.46
CA PHE A 86 10.24 -13.18 -6.62
C PHE A 86 10.36 -14.67 -6.92
N ASP A 87 10.51 -15.47 -5.87
CA ASP A 87 10.42 -16.92 -5.94
C ASP A 87 9.20 -17.41 -5.17
N VAL A 88 8.27 -18.04 -5.89
CA VAL A 88 7.04 -18.55 -5.31
C VAL A 88 7.13 -20.05 -5.17
N LEU A 89 7.19 -20.51 -3.92
CA LEU A 89 7.14 -21.92 -3.57
C LEU A 89 5.69 -22.34 -3.34
N LYS A 90 5.21 -23.25 -4.19
CA LYS A 90 3.79 -23.65 -4.25
C LYS A 90 3.53 -25.06 -3.71
N ASP A 91 4.58 -25.87 -3.61
CA ASP A 91 4.51 -27.27 -3.23
C ASP A 91 4.99 -27.48 -1.79
N ALA A 92 4.34 -28.40 -1.09
CA ALA A 92 4.64 -28.71 0.32
C ALA A 92 6.09 -29.17 0.54
N SER A 93 6.69 -29.87 -0.43
CA SER A 93 8.10 -30.28 -0.36
C SER A 93 9.07 -29.10 -0.46
N ALA A 94 8.74 -28.09 -1.25
CA ALA A 94 9.54 -26.88 -1.40
C ALA A 94 9.37 -25.94 -0.18
N THR A 95 8.19 -25.92 0.44
CA THR A 95 7.92 -25.08 1.61
C THR A 95 8.29 -25.72 2.95
N ALA A 96 8.61 -27.02 2.96
CA ALA A 96 8.96 -27.78 4.17
C ALA A 96 10.07 -27.12 5.01
N ILE A 97 11.01 -26.43 4.37
CA ILE A 97 12.10 -25.71 5.06
C ILE A 97 11.60 -24.52 5.90
N TYR A 98 10.40 -24.02 5.63
CA TYR A 98 9.75 -22.91 6.34
C TYR A 98 8.69 -23.40 7.35
N GLY A 99 8.56 -24.71 7.52
CA GLY A 99 7.67 -25.35 8.49
C GLY A 99 6.19 -25.03 8.25
N SER A 100 5.40 -25.06 9.33
CA SER A 100 3.93 -24.87 9.28
C SER A 100 3.51 -23.52 8.68
N ARG A 101 4.34 -22.48 8.81
CA ARG A 101 4.08 -21.16 8.24
C ARG A 101 4.11 -21.17 6.70
N GLY A 102 4.79 -22.13 6.09
CA GLY A 102 4.85 -22.31 4.63
C GLY A 102 3.70 -23.14 4.04
N ALA A 103 2.73 -23.58 4.85
CA ALA A 103 1.63 -24.43 4.38
C ALA A 103 0.77 -23.76 3.28
N ASN A 104 0.58 -22.43 3.37
CA ASN A 104 -0.17 -21.63 2.38
C ASN A 104 0.71 -21.16 1.20
N GLY A 105 1.91 -21.73 1.04
CA GLY A 105 2.91 -21.25 0.10
C GLY A 105 3.89 -20.25 0.71
N VAL A 106 5.03 -20.07 0.04
CA VAL A 106 6.07 -19.12 0.45
C VAL A 106 6.44 -18.23 -0.72
N ILE A 107 6.49 -16.92 -0.49
CA ILE A 107 6.96 -15.94 -1.46
C ILE A 107 8.28 -15.37 -0.95
N ILE A 108 9.35 -15.76 -1.60
CA ILE A 108 10.69 -15.27 -1.33
C ILE A 108 10.93 -14.04 -2.22
N ILE A 109 11.33 -12.95 -1.58
CA ILE A 109 11.67 -11.69 -2.21
C ILE A 109 13.18 -11.53 -2.06
N THR A 110 13.87 -11.47 -3.19
CA THR A 110 15.30 -11.17 -3.23
C THR A 110 15.47 -9.73 -3.67
N THR A 111 16.22 -8.96 -2.90
CA THR A 111 16.54 -7.57 -3.24
C THR A 111 17.85 -7.44 -4.00
N LYS A 112 17.98 -6.33 -4.73
CA LYS A 112 19.16 -6.02 -5.53
C LYS A 112 20.41 -5.96 -4.63
N LYS A 113 21.43 -6.71 -5.02
CA LYS A 113 22.74 -6.73 -4.35
C LYS A 113 23.79 -5.93 -5.13
N GLY A 114 24.86 -5.57 -4.42
CA GLY A 114 26.05 -4.97 -5.02
C GLY A 114 26.75 -5.94 -5.96
N LYS A 115 27.43 -5.39 -6.96
CA LYS A 115 28.28 -6.16 -7.90
C LYS A 115 29.69 -5.61 -7.83
N ALA A 116 30.69 -6.49 -8.00
CA ALA A 116 32.07 -6.07 -8.14
C ALA A 116 32.23 -5.22 -9.41
N GLY A 117 33.06 -4.18 -9.33
CA GLY A 117 33.27 -3.21 -10.40
C GLY A 117 33.07 -1.77 -9.95
N SER A 118 33.06 -0.86 -10.92
CA SER A 118 32.88 0.57 -10.69
C SER A 118 31.56 0.86 -9.99
N SER A 119 31.59 1.83 -9.08
CA SER A 119 30.37 2.34 -8.45
C SER A 119 29.42 2.91 -9.49
N LEU A 120 28.18 2.44 -9.47
CA LEU A 120 27.08 2.91 -10.30
C LEU A 120 26.05 3.61 -9.42
N LEU A 121 25.83 4.89 -9.70
CA LEU A 121 24.72 5.68 -9.17
C LEU A 121 23.58 5.68 -10.19
N THR A 122 22.37 5.35 -9.77
CA THR A 122 21.16 5.37 -10.60
C THR A 122 20.09 6.19 -9.93
N LEU A 123 19.44 7.05 -10.70
CA LEU A 123 18.26 7.81 -10.29
C LEU A 123 17.08 7.34 -11.13
N ASN A 124 16.07 6.79 -10.48
CA ASN A 124 14.79 6.43 -11.09
C ASN A 124 13.74 7.43 -10.61
N THR A 125 12.96 7.96 -11.55
CA THR A 125 11.85 8.87 -11.25
C THR A 125 10.61 8.42 -12.01
N GLY A 126 9.45 8.62 -11.39
CA GLY A 126 8.17 8.24 -11.99
C GLY A 126 7.09 9.21 -11.55
N ILE A 127 6.26 9.63 -12.50
CA ILE A 127 5.07 10.44 -12.25
C ILE A 127 3.90 9.73 -12.90
N GLY A 128 2.73 9.78 -12.28
CA GLY A 128 1.52 9.69 -13.06
C GLY A 128 0.23 9.94 -12.31
N PHE A 129 -0.85 9.71 -13.04
CA PHE A 129 -2.15 10.28 -12.73
C PHE A 129 -3.20 9.16 -12.68
N SER A 130 -4.05 9.22 -11.67
CA SER A 130 -5.17 8.30 -11.49
C SER A 130 -6.46 9.11 -11.42
N ARG A 131 -7.49 8.67 -12.14
CA ARG A 131 -8.84 9.27 -12.12
C ARG A 131 -9.88 8.19 -11.90
N LEU A 132 -11.06 8.58 -11.42
CA LEU A 132 -12.18 7.65 -11.29
C LEU A 132 -12.49 7.03 -12.66
N ALA A 133 -12.39 5.70 -12.75
CA ALA A 133 -12.56 5.00 -14.02
C ALA A 133 -14.02 4.93 -14.46
N ASN A 134 -14.92 4.64 -13.50
CA ASN A 134 -16.36 4.54 -13.73
C ASN A 134 -17.09 5.23 -12.57
N LYS A 135 -17.93 6.21 -12.87
CA LYS A 135 -18.92 6.76 -11.93
C LYS A 135 -20.09 5.78 -11.83
N ILE A 136 -20.76 5.75 -10.69
CA ILE A 136 -22.04 5.03 -10.57
C ILE A 136 -23.11 5.94 -11.17
N ASP A 137 -23.93 5.40 -12.06
CA ASP A 137 -25.02 6.15 -12.68
C ASP A 137 -26.08 6.45 -11.61
N VAL A 138 -26.20 7.73 -11.26
CA VAL A 138 -27.22 8.29 -10.37
C VAL A 138 -27.93 9.40 -11.10
N PHE A 139 -29.16 9.74 -10.67
CA PHE A 139 -29.88 10.84 -11.29
C PHE A 139 -29.11 12.15 -11.15
N ASN A 140 -29.03 12.91 -12.25
CA ASN A 140 -28.66 14.31 -12.17
C ASN A 140 -29.84 15.15 -11.60
N ALA A 141 -29.62 16.44 -11.37
CA ALA A 141 -30.63 17.28 -10.72
C ALA A 141 -31.93 17.40 -11.52
N ASP A 142 -31.87 17.48 -12.84
CA ASP A 142 -33.06 17.62 -13.69
C ASP A 142 -33.84 16.30 -13.79
N GLU A 143 -33.13 15.19 -13.89
CA GLU A 143 -33.72 13.86 -13.78
C GLU A 143 -34.39 13.69 -12.43
N PHE A 144 -33.73 14.06 -11.33
CA PHE A 144 -34.31 13.96 -9.99
C PHE A 144 -35.59 14.79 -9.85
N ARG A 145 -35.59 16.04 -10.34
CA ARG A 145 -36.77 16.92 -10.40
C ARG A 145 -37.93 16.33 -11.18
N ALA A 146 -37.65 15.66 -12.30
CA ALA A 146 -38.67 15.04 -13.12
C ALA A 146 -39.20 13.72 -12.52
N GLN A 147 -38.31 12.92 -11.93
CA GLN A 147 -38.61 11.57 -11.48
C GLN A 147 -39.36 11.52 -10.16
N VAL A 148 -39.01 12.37 -9.19
CA VAL A 148 -39.63 12.35 -7.84
C VAL A 148 -41.15 12.62 -7.90
N PRO A 149 -41.64 13.69 -8.57
CA PRO A 149 -43.08 13.90 -8.72
C PRO A 149 -43.76 12.80 -9.55
N ARG A 150 -43.08 12.25 -10.57
CA ARG A 150 -43.63 11.20 -11.44
C ARG A 150 -44.02 9.94 -10.68
N ILE A 151 -43.28 9.60 -9.62
CA ILE A 151 -43.57 8.44 -8.76
C ILE A 151 -44.45 8.81 -7.55
N GLY A 152 -44.99 10.02 -7.49
CA GLY A 152 -45.84 10.50 -6.39
C GLY A 152 -45.07 10.96 -5.15
N GLY A 153 -43.76 11.17 -5.24
CA GLY A 153 -42.94 11.70 -4.16
C GLY A 153 -43.05 13.22 -4.02
N ALA A 154 -42.84 13.72 -2.80
CA ALA A 154 -42.68 15.16 -2.55
C ALA A 154 -41.26 15.59 -2.93
N LEU A 155 -41.15 16.49 -3.92
CA LEU A 155 -39.86 17.02 -4.36
C LEU A 155 -39.33 18.04 -3.33
N ASP A 156 -38.23 17.71 -2.67
CA ASP A 156 -37.41 18.70 -1.94
C ASP A 156 -36.32 19.21 -2.89
N ASP A 157 -36.52 20.42 -3.43
CA ASP A 157 -35.59 21.07 -4.36
C ASP A 157 -35.04 22.35 -3.73
N LYS A 158 -33.71 22.42 -3.60
CA LYS A 158 -32.99 23.60 -3.09
C LYS A 158 -32.38 24.46 -4.21
N GLY A 159 -32.74 24.19 -5.46
CA GLY A 159 -32.34 24.95 -6.65
C GLY A 159 -30.91 24.69 -7.16
N GLY A 160 -30.20 23.72 -6.57
CA GLY A 160 -28.83 23.35 -6.96
C GLY A 160 -28.76 22.33 -8.10
N SER A 161 -27.54 22.09 -8.58
CA SER A 161 -27.23 21.01 -9.52
C SER A 161 -25.83 20.46 -9.21
N THR A 162 -25.79 19.48 -8.33
CA THR A 162 -24.55 19.01 -7.70
C THR A 162 -24.20 17.59 -8.15
N ASP A 163 -23.04 17.42 -8.78
CA ASP A 163 -22.41 16.10 -8.96
C ASP A 163 -21.53 15.80 -7.73
N TRP A 164 -22.13 15.13 -6.75
CA TRP A 164 -21.45 14.79 -5.50
C TRP A 164 -20.27 13.84 -5.70
N GLN A 165 -20.32 12.93 -6.68
CA GLN A 165 -19.22 12.01 -6.97
C GLN A 165 -18.01 12.77 -7.53
N ASP A 166 -18.24 13.77 -8.40
CA ASP A 166 -17.18 14.64 -8.91
C ASP A 166 -16.55 15.47 -7.79
N LEU A 167 -17.38 16.06 -6.93
CA LEU A 167 -16.89 16.89 -5.82
C LEU A 167 -16.13 16.09 -4.76
N ALA A 168 -16.48 14.82 -4.52
CA ALA A 168 -15.78 13.95 -3.59
C ALA A 168 -14.44 13.42 -4.14
N THR A 169 -14.25 13.46 -5.46
CA THR A 169 -13.10 12.86 -6.15
C THR A 169 -12.14 13.88 -6.75
N ARG A 170 -10.96 13.43 -7.16
CA ARG A 170 -9.93 14.24 -7.82
C ARG A 170 -9.13 13.39 -8.80
N THR A 171 -8.45 14.06 -9.73
CA THR A 171 -7.30 13.45 -10.41
C THR A 171 -6.16 13.38 -9.39
N ALA A 172 -5.77 12.17 -9.02
CA ALA A 172 -4.75 11.87 -8.05
C ALA A 172 -3.36 11.78 -8.69
N LEU A 173 -2.38 12.44 -8.09
CA LEU A 173 -0.98 12.41 -8.51
C LEU A 173 -0.18 11.38 -7.70
N THR A 174 0.61 10.56 -8.39
CA THR A 174 1.66 9.73 -7.79
C THR A 174 3.02 10.21 -8.26
N GLN A 175 3.95 10.36 -7.33
CA GLN A 175 5.35 10.69 -7.59
C GLN A 175 6.26 9.72 -6.87
N ASN A 176 7.23 9.17 -7.61
CA ASN A 176 8.22 8.21 -7.13
C ASN A 176 9.62 8.73 -7.47
N TYR A 177 10.51 8.70 -6.48
CA TYR A 177 11.92 9.00 -6.67
C TYR A 177 12.73 7.94 -5.93
N ASN A 178 13.63 7.26 -6.63
CA ASN A 178 14.51 6.26 -6.04
C ASN A 178 15.95 6.51 -6.49
N ILE A 179 16.86 6.63 -5.52
CA ILE A 179 18.29 6.77 -5.75
C ILE A 179 18.95 5.50 -5.26
N THR A 180 19.76 4.86 -6.11
CA THR A 180 20.49 3.65 -5.75
C THR A 180 21.97 3.82 -6.04
N LEU A 181 22.82 3.40 -5.12
CA LEU A 181 24.26 3.31 -5.28
C LEU A 181 24.68 1.85 -5.12
N SER A 182 25.42 1.31 -6.08
CA SER A 182 25.95 -0.06 -6.01
C SER A 182 27.38 -0.12 -6.51
N GLY A 183 28.18 -1.03 -5.98
CA GLY A 183 29.55 -1.21 -6.44
C GLY A 183 30.37 -2.10 -5.50
N GLY A 184 31.66 -2.20 -5.78
CA GLY A 184 32.57 -2.92 -4.89
C GLY A 184 33.76 -3.56 -5.59
N THR A 185 34.48 -4.37 -4.82
CA THR A 185 35.60 -5.20 -5.25
C THR A 185 35.23 -6.67 -5.09
N ASP A 186 36.13 -7.59 -5.46
CA ASP A 186 35.92 -9.03 -5.27
C ASP A 186 35.74 -9.43 -3.79
N LYS A 187 36.27 -8.62 -2.87
CA LYS A 187 36.22 -8.83 -1.42
C LYS A 187 35.04 -8.14 -0.74
N LEU A 188 34.60 -6.99 -1.25
CA LEU A 188 33.49 -6.22 -0.67
C LEU A 188 32.57 -5.72 -1.76
N VAL A 189 31.31 -6.13 -1.74
CA VAL A 189 30.26 -5.55 -2.58
C VAL A 189 29.20 -4.90 -1.71
N TYR A 190 28.67 -3.77 -2.16
CA TYR A 190 27.66 -3.01 -1.43
C TYR A 190 26.56 -2.49 -2.36
N PHE A 191 25.39 -2.28 -1.76
CA PHE A 191 24.23 -1.64 -2.37
C PHE A 191 23.59 -0.75 -1.32
N ALA A 192 23.21 0.46 -1.70
CA ALA A 192 22.41 1.37 -0.89
C ALA A 192 21.30 1.96 -1.74
N SER A 193 20.11 2.13 -1.17
CA SER A 193 19.01 2.84 -1.82
C SER A 193 18.29 3.77 -0.86
N PHE A 194 17.74 4.83 -1.44
CA PHE A 194 16.80 5.71 -0.78
C PHE A 194 15.64 6.00 -1.74
N GLY A 195 14.43 5.68 -1.30
CA GLY A 195 13.21 5.83 -2.05
C GLY A 195 12.20 6.73 -1.32
N THR A 196 11.52 7.57 -2.09
CA THR A 196 10.35 8.33 -1.63
C THR A 196 9.21 8.16 -2.63
N GLN A 197 8.01 7.91 -2.11
CA GLN A 197 6.79 7.80 -2.88
C GLN A 197 5.69 8.61 -2.20
N ARG A 198 5.07 9.49 -2.98
CA ARG A 198 3.86 10.25 -2.61
C ARG A 198 2.75 9.76 -3.52
N GLN A 199 1.75 9.08 -2.96
CA GLN A 199 0.62 8.58 -3.71
C GLN A 199 -0.67 9.21 -3.19
N GLU A 200 -1.35 9.92 -4.05
CA GLU A 200 -2.69 10.44 -3.78
C GLU A 200 -3.77 9.39 -4.07
N GLY A 201 -4.85 9.43 -3.28
CA GLY A 201 -6.09 8.71 -3.59
C GLY A 201 -7.02 9.53 -4.46
N ILE A 202 -7.86 8.85 -5.24
CA ILE A 202 -8.91 9.47 -6.07
C ILE A 202 -9.94 10.19 -5.19
N ILE A 203 -10.26 9.66 -4.01
CA ILE A 203 -11.06 10.39 -3.01
C ILE A 203 -10.21 11.52 -2.43
N LYS A 204 -10.75 12.73 -2.34
CA LYS A 204 -10.03 13.89 -1.79
C LYS A 204 -9.55 13.61 -0.36
N LYS A 205 -8.44 14.26 0.03
CA LYS A 205 -7.77 14.11 1.34
C LYS A 205 -7.30 12.69 1.70
N ASN A 206 -7.33 11.75 0.76
CA ASN A 206 -6.72 10.43 0.91
C ASN A 206 -5.31 10.42 0.29
N SER A 207 -4.32 9.91 1.02
CA SER A 207 -2.94 9.82 0.54
C SER A 207 -2.08 8.85 1.35
N LEU A 208 -1.04 8.32 0.70
CA LEU A 208 0.04 7.52 1.27
C LEU A 208 1.39 8.19 0.95
N ASP A 209 2.21 8.40 1.98
CA ASP A 209 3.62 8.72 1.83
C ASP A 209 4.46 7.55 2.30
N ARG A 210 5.49 7.22 1.53
CA ARG A 210 6.42 6.18 1.87
C ARG A 210 7.85 6.67 1.69
N TYR A 211 8.66 6.47 2.70
CA TYR A 211 10.09 6.70 2.70
C TYR A 211 10.78 5.39 3.03
N THR A 212 11.72 4.95 2.20
CA THR A 212 12.43 3.69 2.36
C THR A 212 13.92 3.91 2.24
N GLY A 213 14.69 3.31 3.13
CA GLY A 213 16.14 3.24 3.04
C GLY A 213 16.58 1.78 3.09
N ARG A 214 17.54 1.42 2.25
CA ARG A 214 18.11 0.08 2.23
C ARG A 214 19.62 0.12 2.16
N PHE A 215 20.26 -0.81 2.85
CA PHE A 215 21.70 -1.04 2.74
C PHE A 215 21.99 -2.54 2.77
N ASN A 216 22.77 -3.02 1.81
CA ASN A 216 23.23 -4.39 1.72
C ASN A 216 24.75 -4.38 1.56
N ALA A 217 25.45 -5.22 2.30
CA ALA A 217 26.89 -5.41 2.15
C ALA A 217 27.24 -6.90 2.23
N THR A 218 28.20 -7.31 1.39
CA THR A 218 28.77 -8.66 1.45
C THR A 218 30.28 -8.53 1.47
N GLN A 219 30.87 -8.98 2.58
CA GLN A 219 32.31 -8.99 2.80
C GLN A 219 32.83 -10.43 2.76
N LYS A 220 33.81 -10.70 1.91
CA LYS A 220 34.59 -11.92 1.90
C LYS A 220 35.88 -11.69 2.69
N LEU A 221 36.17 -12.62 3.59
CA LEU A 221 37.34 -12.67 4.47
C LEU A 221 37.98 -14.04 4.34
N LEU A 222 39.22 -14.18 4.82
CA LEU A 222 39.95 -15.46 4.83
C LEU A 222 39.95 -16.15 3.45
N ASP A 223 40.28 -15.40 2.40
CA ASP A 223 40.27 -15.84 1.00
C ASP A 223 38.94 -16.48 0.55
N GLY A 224 37.83 -15.93 1.06
CA GLY A 224 36.48 -16.40 0.75
C GLY A 224 36.01 -17.58 1.58
N ARG A 225 36.79 -18.03 2.58
CA ARG A 225 36.33 -19.03 3.55
C ARG A 225 35.31 -18.46 4.53
N LEU A 226 35.35 -17.16 4.82
CA LEU A 226 34.34 -16.48 5.63
C LEU A 226 33.62 -15.44 4.77
N ILE A 227 32.30 -15.52 4.65
CA ILE A 227 31.47 -14.53 3.94
C ILE A 227 30.46 -13.98 4.94
N ILE A 228 30.46 -12.67 5.13
CA ILE A 228 29.51 -11.97 5.99
C ILE A 228 28.56 -11.19 5.09
N GLU A 229 27.28 -11.53 5.13
CA GLU A 229 26.20 -10.79 4.48
C GLU A 229 25.44 -9.97 5.52
N ALA A 230 25.35 -8.65 5.34
CA ALA A 230 24.55 -7.76 6.16
C ALA A 230 23.49 -7.06 5.31
N ASN A 231 22.25 -7.06 5.76
CA ASN A 231 21.12 -6.40 5.11
C ASN A 231 20.38 -5.54 6.14
N LEU A 232 20.08 -4.31 5.77
CA LEU A 232 19.36 -3.35 6.58
C LEU A 232 18.27 -2.71 5.72
N SER A 233 17.06 -2.61 6.26
CA SER A 233 15.93 -1.92 5.64
C SER A 233 15.21 -1.10 6.70
N VAL A 234 14.93 0.16 6.36
CA VAL A 234 14.11 1.05 7.17
C VAL A 234 13.00 1.61 6.30
N ALA A 235 11.82 1.75 6.88
CA ALA A 235 10.70 2.38 6.20
C ALA A 235 9.85 3.20 7.16
N GLN A 236 9.36 4.33 6.65
CA GLN A 236 8.30 5.10 7.27
C GLN A 236 7.16 5.23 6.28
N THR A 237 5.96 4.89 6.73
CA THR A 237 4.72 5.04 5.97
C THR A 237 3.80 6.00 6.70
N LYS A 238 3.28 7.02 6.01
CA LYS A 238 2.25 7.93 6.52
C LYS A 238 0.99 7.80 5.68
N ASN A 239 -0.11 7.44 6.33
CA ASN A 239 -1.42 7.30 5.71
C ASN A 239 -2.34 8.40 6.19
N VAL A 240 -3.11 8.97 5.26
CA VAL A 240 -4.24 9.85 5.58
C VAL A 240 -5.51 9.24 4.98
N ARG A 241 -6.48 8.96 5.84
CA ARG A 241 -7.70 8.24 5.50
C ARG A 241 -8.93 9.08 5.85
N PRO A 242 -9.62 9.70 4.89
CA PRO A 242 -10.96 10.23 5.19
C PRO A 242 -11.91 9.04 5.48
N PRO A 243 -13.11 9.28 6.03
CA PRO A 243 -14.12 8.23 6.19
C PRO A 243 -14.72 7.86 4.82
N ILE A 244 -13.94 7.12 4.01
CA ILE A 244 -14.22 6.83 2.59
C ILE A 244 -15.61 6.22 2.42
N THR A 245 -16.02 5.28 3.28
CA THR A 245 -17.34 4.66 3.22
C THR A 245 -18.46 5.69 3.36
N SER A 246 -18.36 6.60 4.32
CA SER A 246 -19.35 7.67 4.53
C SER A 246 -19.34 8.66 3.36
N VAL A 247 -18.15 9.08 2.92
CA VAL A 247 -18.00 9.99 1.76
C VAL A 247 -18.66 9.41 0.51
N ILE A 248 -18.40 8.14 0.19
CA ILE A 248 -19.00 7.49 -0.99
C ILE A 248 -20.50 7.28 -0.79
N GLY A 249 -20.92 6.77 0.36
CA GLY A 249 -22.34 6.52 0.65
C GLY A 249 -23.19 7.79 0.52
N ASP A 250 -22.72 8.88 1.12
CA ASP A 250 -23.40 10.18 1.05
C ASP A 250 -23.28 10.80 -0.35
N ALA A 251 -22.16 10.63 -1.07
CA ALA A 251 -22.06 11.12 -2.44
C ALA A 251 -23.03 10.42 -3.41
N LEU A 252 -23.36 9.15 -3.16
CA LEU A 252 -24.32 8.39 -3.98
C LEU A 252 -25.77 8.63 -3.56
N GLY A 253 -26.01 8.86 -2.26
CA GLY A 253 -27.37 9.00 -1.72
C GLY A 253 -27.89 10.43 -1.66
N ASN A 254 -27.03 11.45 -1.73
CA ASN A 254 -27.46 12.83 -1.58
C ASN A 254 -28.34 13.31 -2.73
N ASN A 255 -29.26 14.21 -2.39
CA ASN A 255 -30.12 14.86 -3.36
C ASN A 255 -29.26 15.76 -4.29
N PRO A 256 -29.26 15.53 -5.62
CA PRO A 256 -28.46 16.32 -6.56
C PRO A 256 -28.95 17.76 -6.70
N THR A 257 -30.14 18.09 -6.19
CA THR A 257 -30.68 19.46 -6.20
C THR A 257 -30.16 20.32 -5.05
N TYR A 258 -29.34 19.77 -4.14
CA TYR A 258 -28.82 20.49 -2.99
C TYR A 258 -27.48 21.13 -3.34
N PRO A 259 -27.31 22.45 -3.21
CA PRO A 259 -26.02 23.10 -3.37
C PRO A 259 -24.91 22.47 -2.51
N ALA A 260 -23.74 22.23 -3.09
CA ALA A 260 -22.62 21.69 -2.32
C ALA A 260 -22.00 22.69 -1.33
N TYR A 261 -22.19 23.98 -1.57
CA TYR A 261 -21.59 25.06 -0.79
C TYR A 261 -22.65 26.08 -0.38
N ASP A 262 -22.49 26.66 0.81
CA ASP A 262 -23.32 27.76 1.30
C ASP A 262 -22.87 29.11 0.70
N ALA A 263 -23.57 30.19 1.07
CA ALA A 263 -23.26 31.55 0.61
C ALA A 263 -21.86 32.06 1.04
N THR A 264 -21.22 31.41 2.01
CA THR A 264 -19.87 31.73 2.48
C THR A 264 -18.77 30.90 1.79
N GLY A 265 -19.17 29.95 0.93
CA GLY A 265 -18.26 29.04 0.23
C GLY A 265 -17.82 27.83 1.05
N LYS A 266 -18.43 27.57 2.21
CA LYS A 266 -18.18 26.37 3.01
C LYS A 266 -19.12 25.24 2.58
N PRO A 267 -18.78 23.96 2.81
CA PRO A 267 -19.70 22.86 2.58
C PRO A 267 -21.06 23.12 3.24
N ALA A 268 -22.13 23.15 2.45
CA ALA A 268 -23.47 23.42 2.97
C ALA A 268 -23.92 22.28 3.89
N VAL A 269 -24.58 22.63 4.99
CA VAL A 269 -25.14 21.69 5.96
C VAL A 269 -26.66 21.79 5.91
N TYR A 270 -27.32 20.64 5.88
CA TYR A 270 -28.77 20.53 5.72
C TYR A 270 -29.37 19.69 6.86
N GLN A 271 -30.55 20.08 7.34
CA GLN A 271 -31.27 19.32 8.36
C GLN A 271 -32.01 18.13 7.75
N ASN A 272 -32.08 17.02 8.49
CA ASN A 272 -32.87 15.82 8.17
C ASN A 272 -32.54 15.12 6.83
N VAL A 273 -31.30 15.27 6.33
CA VAL A 273 -30.81 14.58 5.13
C VAL A 273 -29.45 13.91 5.39
N LEU A 274 -28.90 13.24 4.37
CA LEU A 274 -27.52 12.76 4.41
C LEU A 274 -26.54 13.94 4.54
N ASN A 275 -25.36 13.69 5.11
CA ASN A 275 -24.37 14.75 5.24
C ASN A 275 -23.86 15.16 3.87
N ASN A 276 -23.48 16.42 3.74
CA ASN A 276 -22.65 16.83 2.63
C ASN A 276 -21.29 16.12 2.75
N PRO A 277 -20.89 15.26 1.78
CA PRO A 277 -19.69 14.44 1.88
C PRO A 277 -18.40 15.27 1.97
N LEU A 278 -18.45 16.55 1.59
CA LEU A 278 -17.31 17.45 1.67
C LEU A 278 -17.01 17.88 3.11
N VAL A 279 -17.99 17.84 4.01
CA VAL A 279 -17.81 18.17 5.44
C VAL A 279 -16.80 17.22 6.09
N TYR A 280 -16.80 15.94 5.71
CA TYR A 280 -15.86 14.95 6.23
C TYR A 280 -14.40 15.31 5.98
N PHE A 281 -14.09 16.02 4.89
CA PHE A 281 -12.72 16.39 4.55
C PHE A 281 -12.12 17.48 5.44
N ASP A 282 -12.98 18.23 6.14
CA ASP A 282 -12.57 19.30 7.06
C ASP A 282 -12.70 18.86 8.53
N LEU A 283 -13.68 18.00 8.85
CA LEU A 283 -13.94 17.58 10.24
C LEU A 283 -13.19 16.32 10.66
N ASP A 284 -12.98 15.36 9.75
CA ASP A 284 -12.40 14.07 10.09
C ASP A 284 -10.97 13.95 9.59
N LYS A 285 -10.10 13.51 10.50
CA LYS A 285 -8.69 13.33 10.24
C LYS A 285 -8.21 12.06 10.91
N ASP A 286 -7.98 11.04 10.09
CA ASP A 286 -7.32 9.81 10.50
C ASP A 286 -5.94 9.76 9.85
N LYS A 287 -4.91 9.81 10.69
CA LYS A 287 -3.50 9.75 10.26
C LYS A 287 -2.80 8.59 10.93
N GLY A 288 -2.29 7.67 10.13
CA GLY A 288 -1.44 6.58 10.58
C GLY A 288 0.02 6.85 10.22
N THR A 289 0.95 6.68 11.16
CA THR A 289 2.39 6.65 10.89
C THR A 289 2.95 5.31 11.34
N ILE A 290 3.55 4.56 10.43
CA ILE A 290 4.18 3.26 10.71
C ILE A 290 5.67 3.37 10.40
N ASN A 291 6.50 3.00 11.37
CA ASN A 291 7.93 2.83 11.19
C ASN A 291 8.27 1.34 11.24
N ARG A 292 9.17 0.89 10.38
CA ARG A 292 9.67 -0.49 10.40
C ARG A 292 11.18 -0.50 10.17
N PHE A 293 11.87 -1.32 10.95
CA PHE A 293 13.28 -1.62 10.83
C PHE A 293 13.43 -3.12 10.67
N ILE A 294 14.18 -3.54 9.65
CA ILE A 294 14.58 -4.93 9.46
C ILE A 294 16.09 -4.97 9.30
N GLY A 295 16.75 -5.77 10.13
CA GLY A 295 18.17 -6.08 10.02
C GLY A 295 18.39 -7.57 9.90
N ASN A 296 19.30 -8.01 9.04
CA ASN A 296 19.74 -9.40 8.94
C ASN A 296 21.27 -9.45 8.81
N LEU A 297 21.90 -10.29 9.63
CA LEU A 297 23.31 -10.65 9.58
C LEU A 297 23.44 -12.16 9.34
N SER A 298 24.11 -12.53 8.25
CA SER A 298 24.23 -13.93 7.82
C SER A 298 25.68 -14.31 7.52
N PRO A 299 26.50 -14.66 8.54
CA PRO A 299 27.84 -15.15 8.30
C PRO A 299 27.81 -16.61 7.83
N SER A 300 28.69 -16.94 6.89
CA SER A 300 28.92 -18.29 6.43
C SER A 300 30.41 -18.62 6.44
N PHE A 301 30.75 -19.82 6.91
CA PHE A 301 32.12 -20.28 7.06
C PHE A 301 32.32 -21.65 6.38
N LYS A 302 33.28 -21.71 5.46
CA LYS A 302 33.69 -22.91 4.75
C LYS A 302 34.68 -23.70 5.61
N ILE A 303 34.17 -24.70 6.32
CA ILE A 303 34.96 -25.58 7.21
C ILE A 303 35.86 -26.48 6.36
N THR A 304 35.26 -27.21 5.41
CA THR A 304 35.95 -28.02 4.40
C THR A 304 35.49 -27.60 3.01
N LYS A 305 36.00 -28.22 1.93
CA LYS A 305 35.56 -27.89 0.57
C LYS A 305 34.06 -28.15 0.36
N ASP A 306 33.50 -29.11 1.09
CA ASP A 306 32.12 -29.61 0.93
C ASP A 306 31.20 -29.25 2.11
N LEU A 307 31.74 -28.71 3.20
CA LEU A 307 30.98 -28.32 4.38
C LEU A 307 31.03 -26.81 4.61
N VAL A 308 29.87 -26.17 4.50
CA VAL A 308 29.66 -24.76 4.81
C VAL A 308 28.67 -24.64 5.96
N TYR A 309 29.09 -23.98 7.04
CA TYR A 309 28.20 -23.57 8.10
C TYR A 309 27.64 -22.19 7.78
N LYS A 310 26.32 -21.99 7.88
CA LYS A 310 25.67 -20.68 7.70
C LYS A 310 24.79 -20.39 8.91
N LEU A 311 24.99 -19.22 9.49
CA LEU A 311 24.11 -18.66 10.51
C LEU A 311 23.32 -17.52 9.87
N ASN A 312 22.06 -17.34 10.29
CA ASN A 312 21.22 -16.20 9.92
C ASN A 312 20.59 -15.64 11.19
N PHE A 313 20.87 -14.38 11.48
CA PHE A 313 20.31 -13.65 12.61
C PHE A 313 19.55 -12.44 12.07
N GLY A 314 18.25 -12.36 12.36
CA GLY A 314 17.41 -11.27 11.90
C GLY A 314 16.58 -10.64 13.01
N VAL A 315 16.35 -9.33 12.87
CA VAL A 315 15.50 -8.53 13.73
C VAL A 315 14.50 -7.79 12.85
N ASP A 316 13.23 -7.86 13.20
CA ASP A 316 12.14 -7.10 12.59
C ASP A 316 11.41 -6.36 13.72
N ASN A 317 11.42 -5.04 13.65
CA ASN A 317 10.72 -4.18 14.59
C ASN A 317 9.81 -3.22 13.83
N SER A 318 8.54 -3.21 14.18
CA SER A 318 7.58 -2.26 13.64
C SER A 318 6.80 -1.58 14.76
N ASN A 319 6.64 -0.27 14.64
CA ASN A 319 5.82 0.55 15.54
C ASN A 319 4.88 1.44 14.72
N GLY A 320 3.65 1.60 15.17
CA GLY A 320 2.63 2.39 14.50
C GLY A 320 1.88 3.28 15.47
N VAL A 321 1.68 4.54 15.10
CA VAL A 321 0.82 5.50 15.82
C VAL A 321 -0.32 5.88 14.88
N ARG A 322 -1.54 5.90 15.40
CA ARG A 322 -2.72 6.34 14.65
C ARG A 322 -3.44 7.44 15.44
N ASP A 323 -3.54 8.60 14.83
CA ASP A 323 -4.25 9.76 15.36
C ASP A 323 -5.59 9.88 14.64
N VAL A 324 -6.67 9.64 15.38
CA VAL A 324 -8.04 9.83 14.89
C VAL A 324 -8.63 11.05 15.57
N GLN A 325 -8.98 12.06 14.78
CA GLN A 325 -9.60 13.29 15.23
C GLN A 325 -10.90 13.48 14.47
N SER A 326 -11.98 13.70 15.21
CA SER A 326 -13.25 14.22 14.69
C SER A 326 -13.48 15.57 15.37
N LEU A 327 -13.48 16.64 14.58
CA LEU A 327 -13.68 17.98 15.10
C LEU A 327 -15.16 18.20 15.41
N ALA A 328 -15.43 18.81 16.57
CA ALA A 328 -16.79 19.20 16.93
C ALA A 328 -17.30 20.23 15.91
N SER A 329 -18.42 19.94 15.26
CA SER A 329 -19.17 20.92 14.48
C SER A 329 -20.13 21.66 15.41
N ALA A 330 -20.12 22.99 15.37
CA ALA A 330 -21.02 23.83 16.16
C ALA A 330 -22.50 23.66 15.75
N THR A 331 -22.72 23.20 14.53
CA THR A 331 -23.99 22.68 14.02
C THR A 331 -23.93 21.15 14.02
N PRO A 332 -24.87 20.44 14.64
CA PRO A 332 -24.93 18.99 14.57
C PRO A 332 -24.89 18.52 13.11
N PRO A 333 -24.07 17.52 12.75
CA PRO A 333 -24.11 16.95 11.40
C PRO A 333 -25.49 16.32 11.11
N ARG A 334 -26.23 15.96 12.15
CA ARG A 334 -27.68 15.72 12.12
C ARG A 334 -28.30 16.43 13.30
N ASP A 335 -29.20 17.39 13.06
CA ASP A 335 -30.11 17.83 14.11
C ASP A 335 -31.04 16.67 14.45
N GLY A 336 -30.97 16.18 15.68
CA GLY A 336 -31.89 15.17 16.18
C GLY A 336 -33.28 15.76 16.34
N ARG A 337 -34.32 14.95 16.07
CA ARG A 337 -35.71 15.28 16.45
C ARG A 337 -35.79 15.48 17.97
N LEU A 338 -36.36 16.60 18.40
CA LEU A 338 -36.93 16.79 19.72
C LEU A 338 -38.45 16.65 19.60
N ASP A 339 -38.88 15.52 19.06
CA ASP A 339 -40.29 15.18 18.86
C ASP A 339 -40.50 13.67 18.80
#